data_AF-A0A4M3JZ98-F1
#
_entry.id   AF-A0A4M3JZ98-F1
#
_cell.length_a   1.000
_cell.length_b   1.000
_cell.length_c   1.000
_cell.angle_alpha   90.00
_cell.angle_beta   90.00
_cell.angle_gamma   90.00
#
_symmetry.space_group_name_H-M   'P 1'
#
loop_
_entity.id
_entity.type
_entity.pdbx_description
1 polymer ?
#
loop_
_entity_poly.entity_id
_entity_poly.type
_entity_poly.pdbx_seq_one_letter_code
_entity_poly.pdbx_strand_id
1 'polypeptide(L)'
;MTKITINILKRAEGDMEAIYHYIADELQSPETAMNHFEAIAEGIKTLEIFPERCAIVEELLSLDIKVRRQLVKIIQCFIVLIRIQLPS
;
A
#
# COMPACT_ATOMS: atom_id res chain seq x y z
N MET A 1 -16.71 -2.87 -15.39
CA MET A 1 -15.64 -2.83 -14.38
C MET A 1 -16.09 -1.92 -13.26
N THR A 2 -16.23 -2.42 -12.04
CA THR A 2 -16.55 -1.60 -10.86
C THR A 2 -15.26 -0.96 -10.36
N LYS A 3 -15.09 0.33 -10.59
CA LYS A 3 -13.96 1.10 -10.08
C LYS A 3 -14.09 1.19 -8.55
N ILE A 4 -13.10 0.72 -7.81
CA ILE A 4 -13.10 0.82 -6.35
C ILE A 4 -12.43 2.13 -5.95
N THR A 5 -13.07 2.88 -5.04
CA THR A 5 -12.45 4.04 -4.40
C THR A 5 -11.45 3.56 -3.36
N ILE A 6 -10.18 3.92 -3.53
CA ILE A 6 -9.14 3.65 -2.54
C ILE A 6 -9.07 4.83 -1.57
N ASN A 7 -9.31 4.56 -0.29
CA ASN A 7 -9.05 5.53 0.78
C ASN A 7 -7.69 5.22 1.42
N ILE A 8 -6.78 6.18 1.34
CA ILE A 8 -5.51 6.15 2.07
C ILE A 8 -5.77 6.72 3.48
N LEU A 9 -5.38 5.96 4.51
CA LEU A 9 -5.47 6.44 5.88
C LEU A 9 -4.38 7.49 6.13
N LYS A 10 -4.68 8.55 6.88
CA LYS A 10 -3.68 9.57 7.28
C LYS A 10 -2.42 8.96 7.91
N ARG A 11 -2.57 7.86 8.66
CA ARG A 11 -1.43 7.13 9.23
C ARG A 11 -0.55 6.51 8.15
N ALA A 12 -1.17 5.90 7.14
CA ALA A 12 -0.45 5.30 6.02
C ALA A 12 0.26 6.35 5.16
N GLU A 13 -0.32 7.54 5.02
CA GLU A 13 0.33 8.70 4.38
C GLU A 13 1.60 9.12 5.14
N GLY A 14 1.51 9.28 6.47
CA GLY A 14 2.68 9.57 7.31
C GLY A 14 3.73 8.46 7.30
N ASP A 15 3.31 7.19 7.28
CA ASP A 15 4.23 6.05 7.15
C ASP A 15 4.97 6.11 5.80
N MET A 16 4.28 6.45 4.70
CA MET A 16 4.91 6.61 3.38
C MET A 16 5.91 7.77 3.35
N GLU A 17 5.57 8.92 3.94
CA GLU A 17 6.47 10.08 4.04
C GLU A 17 7.72 9.74 4.86
N ALA A 18 7.55 9.06 6.00
CA ALA A 18 8.67 8.63 6.84
C ALA A 18 9.61 7.66 6.11
N ILE A 19 9.06 6.69 5.36
CA ILE A 19 9.85 5.76 4.55
C ILE A 19 10.63 6.52 3.46
N TYR A 20 9.98 7.47 2.78
CA TYR A 20 10.62 8.28 1.76
C TYR A 20 11.81 9.06 2.33
N HIS A 21 11.60 9.80 3.42
CA HIS A 21 12.66 10.58 4.07
C HIS A 21 13.78 9.70 4.60
N TYR A 22 13.48 8.55 5.19
CA TYR A 22 14.52 7.62 5.62
C TYR A 22 15.41 7.18 4.44
N ILE A 23 14.83 6.82 3.30
CA ILE A 23 15.61 6.35 2.16
C ILE A 23 16.36 7.51 1.48
N ALA A 24 15.70 8.67 1.33
CA ALA A 24 16.30 9.83 0.68
C ALA A 24 17.40 10.47 1.53
N ASP A 25 17.14 10.67 2.82
CA ASP A 25 17.95 11.50 3.70
C ASP A 25 18.89 10.66 4.58
N GLU A 26 18.43 9.56 5.17
CA GLU A 26 19.29 8.75 6.06
C GLU A 26 20.18 7.80 5.26
N LEU A 27 19.62 7.15 4.22
CA LEU A 27 20.37 6.26 3.33
C LEU A 27 21.02 7.00 2.15
N GLN A 28 20.81 8.31 2.04
CA GLN A 28 21.36 9.15 0.96
C GLN A 28 21.04 8.60 -0.44
N SER A 29 19.85 8.02 -0.62
CA SER A 29 19.43 7.36 -1.85
C SER A 29 18.10 7.93 -2.39
N PRO A 30 18.06 9.21 -2.78
CA PRO A 30 16.84 9.88 -3.22
C PRO A 30 16.23 9.27 -4.49
N GLU A 31 17.05 8.76 -5.40
CA GLU A 31 16.57 8.04 -6.61
C GLU A 31 15.81 6.76 -6.22
N THR A 32 16.36 6.01 -5.28
CA THR A 32 15.72 4.81 -4.72
C THR A 32 14.41 5.18 -4.02
N ALA A 33 14.38 6.25 -3.24
CA ALA A 33 13.18 6.75 -2.58
C ALA A 33 12.07 7.11 -3.59
N MET A 34 12.42 7.81 -4.67
CA MET A 34 11.49 8.17 -5.74
C MET A 34 10.97 6.94 -6.47
N ASN A 35 11.86 6.02 -6.87
CA ASN A 35 11.49 4.76 -7.51
C ASN A 35 10.52 3.95 -6.64
N HIS A 36 10.71 3.95 -5.31
CA HIS A 36 9.79 3.32 -4.37
C HIS A 36 8.43 4.02 -4.31
N PHE A 37 8.42 5.35 -4.24
CA PHE A 37 7.19 6.13 -4.23
C PHE A 37 6.36 5.89 -5.50
N GLU A 38 7.00 5.93 -6.68
CA GLU A 38 6.36 5.66 -7.97
C GLU A 38 5.82 4.22 -8.05
N ALA A 39 6.59 3.22 -7.60
CA ALA A 39 6.14 1.83 -7.59
C ALA A 39 4.90 1.62 -6.69
N ILE A 40 4.84 2.30 -5.54
CA ILE A 40 3.66 2.27 -4.65
C ILE A 40 2.47 2.95 -5.33
N ALA A 41 2.67 4.13 -5.94
CA ALA A 41 1.61 4.85 -6.64
C ALA A 41 1.00 4.04 -7.80
N GLU A 42 1.84 3.40 -8.62
CA GLU A 42 1.38 2.49 -9.69
C GLU A 42 0.71 1.22 -9.12
N GLY A 43 1.24 0.71 -8.01
CA GLY A 43 0.62 -0.37 -7.24
C GLY A 43 -0.81 -0.02 -6.83
N ILE A 44 -1.04 1.18 -6.29
CA ILE A 44 -2.35 1.68 -5.87
C ILE A 44 -3.29 1.87 -7.06
N LYS A 45 -2.85 2.52 -8.15
CA LYS A 45 -3.68 2.71 -9.36
C LYS A 45 -4.18 1.38 -9.92
N THR A 46 -3.31 0.37 -9.95
CA THR A 46 -3.68 -0.95 -10.44
C THR A 46 -4.64 -1.70 -9.52
N LEU A 47 -4.72 -1.35 -8.23
CA LEU A 47 -5.72 -1.89 -7.29
C LEU A 47 -7.13 -1.32 -7.50
N GLU A 48 -7.27 -0.11 -8.03
CA GLU A 48 -8.60 0.41 -8.40
C GLU A 48 -9.26 -0.45 -9.49
N ILE A 49 -8.43 -1.11 -10.31
CA ILE A 49 -8.84 -1.91 -11.47
C ILE A 49 -8.89 -3.41 -11.12
N PHE A 50 -7.91 -3.93 -10.36
CA PHE A 50 -7.78 -5.36 -10.03
C PHE A 50 -7.54 -5.60 -8.52
N PRO A 51 -8.49 -5.26 -7.66
CA PRO A 51 -8.37 -5.42 -6.20
C PRO A 51 -8.30 -6.90 -5.79
N GLU A 52 -8.86 -7.79 -6.62
CA GLU A 52 -8.92 -9.25 -6.44
C GLU A 52 -7.54 -9.90 -6.30
N ARG A 53 -6.50 -9.31 -6.90
CA ARG A 53 -5.14 -9.85 -6.92
C ARG A 53 -4.47 -9.87 -5.55
N CYS A 54 -4.98 -9.06 -4.61
CA CYS A 54 -4.48 -9.01 -3.25
C CYS A 54 -5.09 -10.14 -2.43
N ALA A 55 -4.23 -10.88 -1.74
CA ALA A 55 -4.65 -11.85 -0.75
C ALA A 55 -5.47 -11.18 0.36
N ILE A 56 -6.51 -11.86 0.82
CA ILE A 56 -7.28 -11.42 1.98
C ILE A 56 -6.50 -11.82 3.24
N VAL A 57 -6.52 -10.95 4.24
CA VAL A 57 -5.96 -11.24 5.56
C VAL A 57 -6.99 -12.05 6.35
N GLU A 58 -6.88 -13.37 6.30
CA GLU A 58 -7.86 -14.29 6.88
C GLU A 58 -8.03 -14.10 8.39
N GLU A 59 -6.96 -13.69 9.08
CA GLU A 59 -6.99 -13.43 10.51
C GLU A 59 -7.98 -12.31 10.88
N LEU A 60 -8.14 -11.32 9.99
CA LEU A 60 -9.05 -10.19 10.19
C LEU A 60 -10.48 -10.48 9.69
N LEU A 61 -10.65 -11.47 8.82
CA LEU A 61 -11.99 -11.94 8.42
C LEU A 61 -12.78 -12.46 9.62
N SER A 62 -12.11 -13.10 10.59
CA SER A 62 -12.74 -13.58 11.83
C SER A 62 -13.37 -12.47 12.68
N LEU A 63 -12.96 -11.22 12.45
CA LEU A 63 -13.46 -10.01 13.12
C LEU A 63 -14.49 -9.25 12.26
N ASP A 64 -14.97 -9.84 11.17
CA ASP A 64 -15.82 -9.20 10.15
C ASP A 64 -15.15 -7.99 9.47
N ILE A 65 -13.81 -7.97 9.45
CA ILE A 65 -13.01 -6.91 8.80
C ILE A 65 -12.34 -7.50 7.56
N LYS A 66 -12.83 -7.13 6.38
CA LYS A 66 -12.19 -7.53 5.12
C LYS A 66 -11.00 -6.62 4.81
N VAL A 67 -9.79 -7.12 5.03
CA VAL A 67 -8.54 -6.45 4.65
C VAL A 67 -7.86 -7.22 3.53
N ARG A 68 -7.37 -6.50 2.53
CA ARG A 68 -6.56 -7.06 1.44
C ARG A 68 -5.12 -6.57 1.58
N ARG A 69 -4.16 -7.48 1.38
CA ARG A 69 -2.72 -7.18 1.49
C ARG A 69 -2.08 -7.27 0.11
N GLN A 70 -1.42 -6.19 -0.30
CA GLN A 70 -0.51 -6.21 -1.45
C GLN A 70 0.92 -6.20 -0.91
N LEU A 71 1.70 -7.21 -1.29
CA LEU A 71 3.15 -7.13 -1.13
C LEU A 71 3.72 -6.40 -2.35
N VAL A 72 4.48 -5.34 -2.08
CA VAL A 72 5.28 -4.64 -3.09
C VAL A 72 6.72 -5.05 -2.81
N LYS A 73 7.32 -5.85 -3.71
CA LYS A 73 8.69 -6.34 -3.52
C LYS A 73 9.66 -5.20 -3.82
N ILE A 74 10.23 -4.65 -2.76
CA ILE A 74 11.33 -3.69 -2.80
C ILE A 74 12.46 -4.22 -1.90
N ILE A 75 13.71 -3.83 -2.21
CA ILE A 75 14.97 -4.47 -1.76
C ILE A 75 15.05 -4.61 -0.22
N GLN A 76 14.26 -3.82 0.52
CA GLN A 76 13.82 -4.11 1.89
C GLN A 76 12.29 -4.08 1.97
N CYS A 77 11.72 -5.17 2.48
CA CYS A 77 10.29 -5.47 2.52
C CYS A 77 9.48 -4.43 3.31
N PHE A 78 8.82 -3.48 2.63
CA PHE A 78 7.75 -2.69 3.24
C PHE A 78 6.38 -3.33 2.91
N ILE A 79 5.56 -3.56 3.94
CA ILE A 79 4.19 -4.05 3.79
C ILE A 79 3.28 -2.82 3.78
N VAL A 80 2.73 -2.47 2.62
CA VAL A 80 1.64 -1.48 2.55
C VAL A 80 0.33 -2.20 2.83
N LEU A 81 -0.21 -2.04 4.04
CA LEU A 81 -1.54 -2.53 4.40
C LEU A 81 -2.60 -1.54 3.88
N ILE A 82 -3.18 -1.85 2.73
CA ILE A 82 -4.30 -1.06 2.19
C ILE A 82 -5.59 -1.63 2.78
N ARG A 83 -6.18 -0.92 3.74
CA ARG A 83 -7.51 -1.24 4.27
C ARG A 83 -8.56 -0.83 3.23
N ILE A 84 -9.06 -1.79 2.47
CA ILE A 84 -10.20 -1.58 1.56
C ILE A 84 -11.47 -1.86 2.34
N GLN A 85 -12.15 -0.80 2.78
CA GLN A 85 -13.45 -0.93 3.41
C GLN A 85 -14.51 -1.07 2.31
N LEU A 86 -15.06 -2.27 2.14
CA LEU A 86 -16.18 -2.47 1.22
C LEU A 86 -17.45 -1.87 1.84
N PRO A 87 -18.31 -1.20 1.05
CA PRO A 87 -19.61 -0.80 1.54
C PRO A 87 -20.46 -2.05 1.83
N SER A 88 -21.21 -1.97 2.94
CA SER A 88 -22.23 -2.94 3.38
C SER A 88 -23.35 -3.11 2.37
#